data_AF-A0A1I3SBB7-F1
#
_entry.id   AF-A0A1I3SBB7-F1
#
_cell.length_a   1.000
_cell.length_b   1.000
_cell.length_c   1.000
_cell.angle_alpha   90.00
_cell.angle_beta   90.00
_cell.angle_gamma   90.00
#
_symmetry.space_group_name_H-M   'P 1'
#
loop_
_entity.id
_entity.type
_entity.pdbx_description
1 polymer ?
#
loop_
_entity_poly.entity_id
_entity_poly.type
_entity_poly.pdbx_seq_one_letter_code
_entity_poly.pdbx_strand_id
1 'polypeptide(L)'
;MTRKTFYLHIPKTGGQSLAQRIAALYPLGRSETLTTDYGDGDSEKLRSAFGRFDFIESHAKGGVLADFSDIGIMASIRNPIDQIISHYRHLFQPNMRLWQRAVRALEPGALFDTFSDFFANFQSRCIVEAFYDYESLSREIGPIEALMRYLPSCLERINWFVPSEKIDEFPELWALENKIPMFPRKLIRVNTSQNDGIDKNKIRHAIMSRPNMYDFDMIVYNHFLRKYSEFRDRIILKPNTGAINDSFLAYNSDNEHVWLAENWYVPEPKAITGGEYSWWAGPQARSKLHCRLKELGGTLKFKARVFAGISPQDVIFRDEQRASLPVKLDMMNDQIEYSIDVEHLVGDIKIIIDVPYCYAPIQLTLTDDSCVRRSILTSNWRITR
;
A
#
# COMPACT_ATOMS: atom_id res chain seq x y z
N MET A 1 16.91 2.78 8.69
CA MET A 1 15.69 3.38 9.29
C MET A 1 14.95 4.11 8.19
N THR A 2 13.66 3.82 8.02
CA THR A 2 12.77 4.54 7.09
C THR A 2 12.50 5.94 7.62
N ARG A 3 12.49 6.93 6.72
CA ARG A 3 12.11 8.31 7.07
C ARG A 3 10.66 8.33 7.57
N LYS A 4 10.36 9.15 8.59
CA LYS A 4 8.98 9.37 9.03
C LYS A 4 8.19 10.04 7.91
N THR A 5 6.97 9.58 7.66
CA THR A 5 6.15 10.03 6.56
C THR A 5 4.78 10.51 7.06
N PHE A 6 4.41 11.73 6.68
CA PHE A 6 3.04 12.21 6.76
C PHE A 6 2.37 12.05 5.39
N TYR A 7 1.22 11.40 5.35
CA TYR A 7 0.38 11.39 4.18
C TYR A 7 -0.79 12.36 4.37
N LEU A 8 -0.71 13.49 3.65
CA LEU A 8 -1.78 14.47 3.53
C LEU A 8 -2.93 13.88 2.72
N HIS A 9 -3.93 13.35 3.42
CA HIS A 9 -5.10 12.79 2.79
C HIS A 9 -6.05 13.92 2.39
N ILE A 10 -6.17 14.16 1.08
CA ILE A 10 -7.19 15.07 0.54
C ILE A 10 -8.47 14.26 0.26
N PRO A 11 -9.65 14.67 0.78
CA PRO A 11 -10.89 13.92 0.60
C PRO A 11 -11.19 13.54 -0.86
N LYS A 12 -11.77 12.34 -1.06
CA LYS A 12 -12.24 11.81 -2.36
C LYS A 12 -11.16 11.63 -3.45
N THR A 13 -9.90 11.52 -3.04
CA THR A 13 -8.75 11.23 -3.93
C THR A 13 -8.29 9.76 -3.87
N GLY A 14 -9.13 8.86 -3.34
CA GLY A 14 -8.76 7.45 -3.14
C GLY A 14 -7.81 7.24 -1.95
N GLY A 15 -7.69 8.22 -1.07
CA GLY A 15 -6.62 8.24 -0.08
C GLY A 15 -6.66 7.12 0.95
N GLN A 16 -7.84 6.66 1.36
CA GLN A 16 -7.94 5.48 2.23
C GLN A 16 -7.27 4.23 1.63
N SER A 17 -7.44 4.01 0.33
CA SER A 17 -6.83 2.87 -0.38
C SER A 17 -5.31 2.98 -0.41
N LEU A 18 -4.80 4.19 -0.67
CA LEU A 18 -3.36 4.45 -0.65
C LEU A 18 -2.77 4.29 0.76
N ALA A 19 -3.43 4.89 1.76
CA ALA A 19 -3.03 4.85 3.17
C ALA A 19 -2.84 3.43 3.66
N GLN A 20 -3.84 2.55 3.42
CA GLN A 20 -3.78 1.15 3.82
C GLN A 20 -2.62 0.40 3.16
N ARG A 21 -2.32 0.69 1.89
CA ARG A 21 -1.23 0.04 1.16
C ARG A 21 0.14 0.51 1.63
N ILE A 22 0.30 1.80 1.91
CA ILE A 22 1.55 2.33 2.46
C ILE A 22 1.74 1.90 3.91
N ALA A 23 0.70 1.98 4.75
CA ALA A 23 0.75 1.55 6.15
C ALA A 23 1.17 0.08 6.29
N ALA A 24 0.77 -0.77 5.35
CA ALA A 24 1.16 -2.17 5.28
C ALA A 24 2.67 -2.42 5.03
N LEU A 25 3.42 -1.40 4.61
CA LEU A 25 4.87 -1.43 4.40
C LEU A 25 5.65 -1.10 5.69
N TYR A 26 4.98 -0.64 6.74
CA TYR A 26 5.59 -0.33 8.03
C TYR A 26 5.41 -1.49 9.02
N PRO A 27 6.29 -1.64 10.04
CA PRO A 27 6.11 -2.64 11.08
C PRO A 27 4.77 -2.48 11.82
N LEU A 28 4.24 -3.59 12.35
CA LEU A 28 2.95 -3.59 13.06
C LEU A 28 2.96 -2.57 14.21
N GLY A 29 1.91 -1.74 14.29
CA GLY A 29 1.79 -0.71 15.32
C GLY A 29 2.65 0.54 15.10
N ARG A 30 3.38 0.63 13.99
CA ARG A 30 4.18 1.81 13.59
C ARG A 30 3.48 2.70 12.58
N SER A 31 2.22 2.43 12.25
CA SER A 31 1.39 3.24 11.36
C SER A 31 0.07 3.65 12.02
N GLU A 32 -0.40 4.86 11.71
CA GLU A 32 -1.71 5.40 12.09
C GLU A 32 -2.46 5.85 10.81
N THR A 33 -3.70 5.42 10.64
CA THR A 33 -4.56 5.80 9.48
C THR A 33 -5.91 6.31 9.96
N LEU A 34 -6.32 7.50 9.50
CA LEU A 34 -7.60 8.18 9.74
C LEU A 34 -8.17 8.03 11.16
N THR A 35 -7.32 8.08 12.17
CA THR A 35 -7.77 8.00 13.57
C THR A 35 -7.96 9.40 14.16
N THR A 36 -7.17 10.35 13.70
CA THR A 36 -7.07 11.71 14.25
C THR A 36 -6.93 12.71 13.11
N ASP A 37 -7.74 13.76 13.09
CA ASP A 37 -7.51 14.96 12.26
C ASP A 37 -6.61 15.94 13.05
N TYR A 38 -5.69 16.61 12.35
CA TYR A 38 -4.78 17.59 12.94
C TYR A 38 -5.11 18.99 12.44
N GLY A 39 -5.36 19.93 13.35
CA GLY A 39 -5.71 21.31 13.03
C GLY A 39 -4.79 22.35 13.67
N ASP A 40 -5.29 23.58 13.72
CA ASP A 40 -4.61 24.68 14.39
C ASP A 40 -4.34 24.33 15.88
N GLY A 41 -3.12 24.62 16.34
CA GLY A 41 -2.65 24.27 17.68
C GLY A 41 -2.23 22.80 17.90
N ASP A 42 -2.42 21.89 16.92
CA ASP A 42 -2.12 20.46 17.11
C ASP A 42 -0.65 20.06 16.80
N SER A 43 0.25 21.02 16.54
CA SER A 43 1.64 20.72 16.16
C SER A 43 2.36 19.81 17.17
N GLU A 44 2.23 20.07 18.47
CA GLU A 44 2.83 19.23 19.52
C GLU A 44 2.19 17.84 19.61
N LYS A 45 0.88 17.75 19.35
CA LYS A 45 0.16 16.47 19.28
C LYS A 45 0.68 15.64 18.11
N LEU A 46 0.91 16.26 16.96
CA LEU A 46 1.50 15.60 15.79
C LEU A 46 2.97 15.19 16.04
N ARG A 47 3.77 16.02 16.71
CA ARG A 47 5.15 15.63 17.14
C ARG A 47 5.12 14.41 18.04
N SER A 48 4.21 14.38 19.02
CA SER A 48 4.02 13.25 19.92
C SER A 48 3.61 11.97 19.17
N ALA A 49 2.68 12.08 18.21
CA ALA A 49 2.28 10.97 17.35
C ALA A 49 3.47 10.40 16.56
N PHE A 50 4.33 11.27 16.01
CA PHE A 50 5.57 10.85 15.37
C PHE A 50 6.59 10.23 16.33
N GLY A 51 6.48 10.42 17.65
CA GLY A 51 7.26 9.66 18.63
C GLY A 51 6.90 8.16 18.64
N ARG A 52 5.66 7.83 18.25
CA ARG A 52 5.10 6.47 18.27
C ARG A 52 5.01 5.82 16.89
N PHE A 53 4.70 6.60 15.86
CA PHE A 53 4.43 6.12 14.51
C PHE A 53 5.48 6.64 13.51
N ASP A 54 5.81 5.81 12.52
CA ASP A 54 6.68 6.15 11.40
C ASP A 54 5.89 6.59 10.17
N PHE A 55 4.59 6.23 10.12
CA PHE A 55 3.65 6.66 9.10
C PHE A 55 2.37 7.17 9.75
N ILE A 56 1.96 8.37 9.39
CA ILE A 56 0.71 8.98 9.83
C ILE A 56 -0.05 9.43 8.59
N GLU A 57 -1.28 8.98 8.45
CA GLU A 57 -2.21 9.49 7.45
C GLU A 57 -3.37 10.22 8.13
N SER A 58 -3.63 11.44 7.67
CA SER A 58 -4.62 12.32 8.28
C SER A 58 -5.00 13.50 7.38
N HIS A 59 -6.14 14.14 7.69
CA HIS A 59 -6.44 15.49 7.25
C HIS A 59 -5.66 16.50 8.12
N ALA A 60 -4.93 17.40 7.46
CA ALA A 60 -4.18 18.47 8.11
C ALA A 60 -4.73 19.83 7.70
N LYS A 61 -4.88 20.74 8.67
CA LYS A 61 -5.32 22.12 8.45
C LYS A 61 -4.68 23.09 9.45
N GLY A 62 -4.90 24.39 9.29
CA GLY A 62 -4.41 25.43 10.22
C GLY A 62 -2.90 25.57 10.25
N GLY A 63 -2.20 25.15 9.20
CA GLY A 63 -0.74 25.23 9.12
C GLY A 63 0.02 24.26 10.02
N VAL A 64 -0.60 23.18 10.48
CA VAL A 64 0.03 22.21 11.41
C VAL A 64 1.33 21.58 10.87
N LEU A 65 1.53 21.53 9.54
CA LEU A 65 2.76 21.01 8.92
C LEU A 65 3.84 22.07 8.69
N ALA A 66 3.60 23.35 9.00
CA ALA A 66 4.52 24.46 8.73
C ALA A 66 5.94 24.16 9.27
N ASP A 67 6.02 23.71 10.53
CA ASP A 67 7.27 23.51 11.27
C ASP A 67 7.91 22.12 11.10
N PHE A 68 7.36 21.28 10.21
CA PHE A 68 7.84 19.91 10.00
C PHE A 68 8.68 19.79 8.72
N SER A 69 9.98 20.08 8.84
CA SER A 69 10.93 20.05 7.71
C SER A 69 11.69 18.73 7.57
N ASP A 70 11.73 17.90 8.62
CA ASP A 70 12.48 16.65 8.71
C ASP A 70 11.69 15.43 8.23
N ILE A 71 10.36 15.50 8.23
CA ILE A 71 9.48 14.42 7.76
C ILE A 71 9.30 14.43 6.24
N GLY A 72 9.03 13.27 5.66
CA GLY A 72 8.61 13.16 4.28
C GLY A 72 7.10 13.43 4.14
N ILE A 73 6.69 14.22 3.15
CA ILE A 73 5.29 14.53 2.92
C ILE A 73 4.83 13.87 1.62
N MET A 74 3.78 13.07 1.73
CA MET A 74 3.05 12.48 0.61
C MET A 74 1.69 13.16 0.49
N ALA A 75 1.21 13.39 -0.72
CA ALA A 75 -0.14 13.86 -0.95
C ALA A 75 -0.74 13.13 -2.16
N SER A 76 -2.06 12.94 -2.15
CA SER A 76 -2.79 12.39 -3.29
C SER A 76 -3.75 13.41 -3.87
N ILE A 77 -3.80 13.46 -5.20
CA ILE A 77 -4.66 14.34 -5.97
C ILE A 77 -5.56 13.49 -6.88
N ARG A 78 -6.71 14.01 -7.27
CA ARG A 78 -7.57 13.43 -8.31
C ARG A 78 -7.82 14.45 -9.41
N ASN A 79 -8.20 13.98 -10.60
CA ASN A 79 -8.84 14.86 -11.59
C ASN A 79 -9.93 15.70 -10.90
N PRO A 80 -9.85 17.04 -10.91
CA PRO A 80 -10.73 17.90 -10.11
C PRO A 80 -12.21 17.71 -10.42
N ILE A 81 -12.57 17.52 -11.69
CA ILE A 81 -13.95 17.27 -12.10
C ILE A 81 -14.46 15.95 -11.50
N ASP A 82 -13.66 14.88 -11.58
CA ASP A 82 -14.05 13.60 -11.01
C ASP A 82 -14.10 13.62 -9.47
N GLN A 83 -13.28 14.45 -8.82
CA GLN A 83 -13.34 14.69 -7.39
C GLN A 83 -14.64 15.41 -7.00
N ILE A 84 -15.00 16.50 -7.70
CA ILE A 84 -16.26 17.23 -7.48
C ILE A 84 -17.45 16.30 -7.71
N ILE A 85 -17.46 15.49 -8.77
CA ILE A 85 -18.49 14.46 -8.98
C ILE A 85 -18.54 13.48 -7.80
N SER A 86 -17.38 13.07 -7.28
CA SER A 86 -17.32 12.16 -6.14
C SER A 86 -17.83 12.80 -4.85
N HIS A 87 -17.59 14.08 -4.62
CA HIS A 87 -18.17 14.85 -3.51
C HIS A 87 -19.67 14.99 -3.68
N TYR A 88 -20.13 15.38 -4.87
CA TYR A 88 -21.55 15.48 -5.21
C TYR A 88 -22.27 14.17 -4.88
N ARG A 89 -21.80 13.03 -5.38
CA ARG A 89 -22.41 11.71 -5.10
C ARG A 89 -22.39 11.38 -3.61
N HIS A 90 -21.39 11.83 -2.88
CA HIS A 90 -21.31 11.65 -1.44
C HIS A 90 -22.31 12.50 -0.66
N LEU A 91 -23.03 13.45 -1.29
CA LEU A 91 -24.21 14.14 -0.71
C LEU A 91 -25.51 13.30 -0.86
N PHE A 92 -25.45 12.13 -1.51
CA PHE A 92 -26.60 11.26 -1.75
C PHE A 92 -26.62 9.94 -0.94
N GLN A 93 -25.62 9.67 -0.10
CA GLN A 93 -25.55 8.46 0.75
C GLN A 93 -26.59 8.43 1.91
N PRO A 94 -26.91 7.26 2.51
CA PRO A 94 -28.08 7.09 3.39
C PRO A 94 -28.01 7.76 4.77
N ASN A 95 -26.82 8.03 5.33
CA ASN A 95 -26.64 8.49 6.72
C ASN A 95 -26.46 10.02 6.86
N MET A 96 -27.46 10.82 6.48
CA MET A 96 -27.26 12.26 6.28
C MET A 96 -28.04 13.22 7.18
N ARG A 97 -27.43 14.39 7.41
CA ARG A 97 -27.97 15.54 8.15
C ARG A 97 -29.12 16.21 7.37
N LEU A 98 -30.05 16.84 8.07
CA LEU A 98 -31.26 17.46 7.49
C LEU A 98 -30.99 18.44 6.32
N TRP A 99 -29.94 19.26 6.40
CA TRP A 99 -29.58 20.21 5.34
C TRP A 99 -29.17 19.52 4.03
N GLN A 100 -28.59 18.31 4.10
CA GLN A 100 -28.20 17.55 2.91
C GLN A 100 -29.43 17.10 2.11
N ARG A 101 -30.62 16.96 2.75
CA ARG A 101 -31.89 16.67 2.04
C ARG A 101 -32.35 17.85 1.19
N ALA A 102 -32.17 19.09 1.65
CA ALA A 102 -32.51 20.29 0.89
C ALA A 102 -31.61 20.44 -0.35
N VAL A 103 -30.33 20.12 -0.20
CA VAL A 103 -29.35 20.14 -1.29
C VAL A 103 -29.68 19.13 -2.39
N ARG A 104 -30.28 17.97 -2.06
CA ARG A 104 -30.71 16.97 -3.07
C ARG A 104 -31.87 17.41 -3.96
N ALA A 105 -32.64 18.40 -3.54
CA ALA A 105 -33.75 18.93 -4.34
C ALA A 105 -33.25 19.86 -5.45
N LEU A 106 -31.98 20.27 -5.42
CA LEU A 106 -31.38 21.14 -6.42
C LEU A 106 -30.84 20.32 -7.60
N GLU A 107 -31.12 20.82 -8.80
CA GLU A 107 -30.44 20.37 -10.02
C GLU A 107 -28.94 20.70 -9.94
N PRO A 108 -28.05 19.91 -10.58
CA PRO A 108 -26.60 20.09 -10.46
C PRO A 108 -26.11 21.52 -10.73
N GLY A 109 -26.66 22.18 -11.76
CA GLY A 109 -26.31 23.58 -12.07
C GLY A 109 -26.64 24.53 -10.92
N ALA A 110 -27.88 24.50 -10.42
CA ALA A 110 -28.33 25.34 -9.32
C ALA A 110 -27.56 25.05 -8.02
N LEU A 111 -27.23 23.79 -7.76
CA LEU A 111 -26.39 23.40 -6.63
C LEU A 111 -25.00 24.03 -6.73
N PHE A 112 -24.34 23.90 -7.88
CA PHE A 112 -22.99 24.44 -8.05
C PHE A 112 -22.98 25.97 -8.09
N ASP A 113 -24.02 26.63 -8.59
CA ASP A 113 -24.13 28.09 -8.51
C ASP A 113 -24.27 28.57 -7.06
N THR A 114 -25.07 27.85 -6.26
CA THR A 114 -25.34 28.23 -4.86
C THR A 114 -24.19 27.89 -3.91
N PHE A 115 -23.49 26.77 -4.16
CA PHE A 115 -22.46 26.23 -3.26
C PHE A 115 -21.08 26.13 -3.91
N SER A 116 -20.80 26.94 -4.92
CA SER A 116 -19.52 26.93 -5.66
C SER A 116 -18.31 27.02 -4.73
N ASP A 117 -18.35 27.88 -3.72
CA ASP A 117 -17.28 28.09 -2.73
C ASP A 117 -16.87 26.82 -1.97
N PHE A 118 -17.80 25.87 -1.79
CA PHE A 118 -17.51 24.60 -1.13
C PHE A 118 -16.60 23.72 -1.99
N PHE A 119 -16.75 23.78 -3.32
CA PHE A 119 -16.01 22.97 -4.28
C PHE A 119 -14.80 23.70 -4.85
N ALA A 120 -14.79 25.04 -4.78
CA ALA A 120 -13.80 25.89 -5.42
C ALA A 120 -12.39 25.56 -4.95
N ASN A 121 -11.57 25.06 -5.89
CA ASN A 121 -10.15 24.75 -5.74
C ASN A 121 -9.85 23.97 -4.45
N PHE A 122 -10.71 22.99 -4.15
CA PHE A 122 -10.71 22.26 -2.89
C PHE A 122 -9.37 21.60 -2.61
N GLN A 123 -8.73 20.99 -3.61
CA GLN A 123 -7.45 20.31 -3.39
C GLN A 123 -6.33 21.30 -3.11
N SER A 124 -6.27 22.40 -3.86
CA SER A 124 -5.30 23.48 -3.67
C SER A 124 -5.45 24.11 -2.29
N ARG A 125 -6.68 24.31 -1.83
CA ARG A 125 -6.99 24.80 -0.49
C ARG A 125 -6.52 23.84 0.59
N CYS A 126 -6.82 22.54 0.49
CA CYS A 126 -6.34 21.55 1.46
C CYS A 126 -4.81 21.52 1.54
N ILE A 127 -4.11 21.69 0.41
CA ILE A 127 -2.64 21.78 0.41
C ILE A 127 -2.19 23.03 1.16
N VAL A 128 -2.73 24.21 0.86
CA VAL A 128 -2.35 25.46 1.56
C VAL A 128 -2.71 25.40 3.05
N GLU A 129 -3.91 24.92 3.39
CA GLU A 129 -4.39 24.74 4.77
C GLU A 129 -3.46 23.86 5.61
N ALA A 130 -2.77 22.89 5.00
CA ALA A 130 -1.85 22.03 5.75
C ALA A 130 -0.60 22.77 6.23
N PHE A 131 -0.17 23.85 5.55
CA PHE A 131 1.06 24.60 5.84
C PHE A 131 0.84 26.04 6.30
N TYR A 132 -0.35 26.59 6.07
CA TYR A 132 -0.72 27.94 6.47
C TYR A 132 -2.16 27.98 6.99
N ASP A 133 -2.48 28.98 7.81
CA ASP A 133 -3.87 29.31 8.15
C ASP A 133 -4.57 29.98 6.95
N TYR A 134 -5.01 29.15 6.01
CA TYR A 134 -5.70 29.61 4.80
C TYR A 134 -7.00 30.35 5.12
N GLU A 135 -7.69 30.02 6.22
CA GLU A 135 -8.95 30.68 6.56
C GLU A 135 -8.70 32.15 6.90
N SER A 136 -7.68 32.45 7.71
CA SER A 136 -7.27 33.82 7.99
C SER A 136 -6.70 34.52 6.76
N LEU A 137 -5.83 33.86 5.99
CA LEU A 137 -5.24 34.43 4.76
C LEU A 137 -6.31 34.79 3.73
N SER A 138 -7.27 33.90 3.50
CA SER A 138 -8.34 34.12 2.52
C SER A 138 -9.28 35.26 2.91
N ARG A 139 -9.44 35.56 4.21
CA ARG A 139 -10.17 36.73 4.68
C ARG A 139 -9.39 38.03 4.50
N GLU A 140 -8.08 37.98 4.68
CA GLU A 140 -7.22 39.16 4.62
C GLU A 140 -6.98 39.63 3.17
N ILE A 141 -6.54 38.71 2.30
CA ILE A 141 -6.11 39.02 0.93
C ILE A 141 -6.99 38.40 -0.15
N GLY A 142 -8.03 37.66 0.25
CA GLY A 142 -8.91 36.96 -0.69
C GLY A 142 -8.42 35.54 -1.03
N PRO A 143 -9.33 34.62 -1.39
CA PRO A 143 -9.00 33.21 -1.60
C PRO A 143 -8.07 32.99 -2.81
N ILE A 144 -8.28 33.72 -3.91
CA ILE A 144 -7.46 33.57 -5.12
C ILE A 144 -6.03 34.05 -4.87
N GLU A 145 -5.87 35.22 -4.24
CA GLU A 145 -4.54 35.76 -3.94
C GLU A 145 -3.78 34.88 -2.95
N ALA A 146 -4.47 34.34 -1.92
CA ALA A 146 -3.90 33.37 -1.00
C ALA A 146 -3.38 32.12 -1.73
N LEU A 147 -4.17 31.54 -2.66
CA LEU A 147 -3.70 30.40 -3.45
C LEU A 147 -2.50 30.77 -4.33
N MET A 148 -2.55 31.89 -5.06
CA MET A 148 -1.44 32.31 -5.93
C MET A 148 -0.13 32.52 -5.15
N ARG A 149 -0.22 33.07 -3.94
CA ARG A 149 0.94 33.45 -3.14
C ARG A 149 1.58 32.26 -2.42
N TYR A 150 0.78 31.34 -1.88
CA TYR A 150 1.27 30.31 -0.95
C TYR A 150 1.30 28.90 -1.54
N LEU A 151 0.51 28.60 -2.57
CA LEU A 151 0.48 27.27 -3.16
C LEU A 151 1.86 26.81 -3.70
N PRO A 152 2.68 27.65 -4.38
CA PRO A 152 3.98 27.22 -4.88
C PRO A 152 4.91 26.69 -3.78
N SER A 153 5.04 27.42 -2.66
CA SER A 153 5.89 27.00 -1.55
C SER A 153 5.35 25.75 -0.85
N CYS A 154 4.03 25.57 -0.79
CA CYS A 154 3.43 24.34 -0.27
C CYS A 154 3.77 23.12 -1.14
N LEU A 155 3.73 23.28 -2.47
CA LEU A 155 4.08 22.19 -3.40
C LEU A 155 5.55 21.79 -3.27
N GLU A 156 6.46 22.74 -3.01
CA GLU A 156 7.87 22.46 -2.77
C GLU A 156 8.12 21.62 -1.50
N ARG A 157 7.21 21.67 -0.53
CA ARG A 157 7.28 20.86 0.71
C ARG A 157 6.85 19.41 0.51
N ILE A 158 6.15 19.09 -0.58
CA ILE A 158 5.66 17.73 -0.85
C ILE A 158 6.77 16.91 -1.52
N ASN A 159 7.08 15.74 -0.98
CA ASN A 159 8.08 14.83 -1.52
C ASN A 159 7.47 13.86 -2.55
N TRP A 160 6.25 13.38 -2.29
CA TRP A 160 5.59 12.39 -3.14
C TRP A 160 4.21 12.86 -3.59
N PHE A 161 4.07 12.99 -4.91
CA PHE A 161 2.88 13.46 -5.59
C PHE A 161 2.15 12.26 -6.21
N VAL A 162 0.97 11.90 -5.69
CA VAL A 162 0.29 10.65 -6.06
C VAL A 162 -1.06 10.94 -6.75
N PRO A 163 -1.14 10.85 -8.09
CA PRO A 163 -2.42 10.87 -8.79
C PRO A 163 -3.28 9.66 -8.40
N SER A 164 -4.58 9.85 -8.20
CA SER A 164 -5.51 8.78 -7.80
C SER A 164 -5.47 7.57 -8.73
N GLU A 165 -5.32 7.81 -10.03
CA GLU A 165 -5.20 6.79 -11.07
C GLU A 165 -3.90 5.98 -11.01
N LYS A 166 -2.97 6.36 -10.13
CA LYS A 166 -1.67 5.71 -9.93
C LYS A 166 -1.50 5.08 -8.55
N ILE A 167 -2.56 5.03 -7.72
CA ILE A 167 -2.53 4.44 -6.37
C ILE A 167 -2.18 2.93 -6.39
N ASP A 168 -2.46 2.23 -7.49
CA ASP A 168 -2.07 0.82 -7.68
C ASP A 168 -0.55 0.65 -7.87
N GLU A 169 0.09 1.53 -8.65
CA GLU A 169 1.52 1.45 -9.00
C GLU A 169 2.41 2.12 -7.94
N PHE A 170 1.95 3.22 -7.33
CA PHE A 170 2.78 4.05 -6.46
C PHE A 170 3.42 3.33 -5.26
N PRO A 171 2.70 2.50 -4.47
CA PRO A 171 3.29 1.84 -3.30
C PRO A 171 4.51 0.98 -3.65
N GLU A 172 4.52 0.39 -4.85
CA GLU A 172 5.62 -0.41 -5.35
C GLU A 172 6.87 0.44 -5.60
N LEU A 173 6.70 1.51 -6.38
CA LEU A 173 7.78 2.45 -6.69
C LEU A 173 8.31 3.13 -5.42
N TRP A 174 7.42 3.49 -4.50
CA TRP A 174 7.78 4.11 -3.23
C TRP A 174 8.57 3.15 -2.33
N ALA A 175 8.18 1.88 -2.27
CA ALA A 175 8.92 0.86 -1.55
C ALA A 175 10.33 0.65 -2.15
N LEU A 176 10.44 0.58 -3.47
CA LEU A 176 11.73 0.50 -4.16
C LEU A 176 12.64 1.70 -3.83
N GLU A 177 12.11 2.92 -3.88
CA GLU A 177 12.87 4.12 -3.51
C GLU A 177 13.40 4.06 -2.08
N ASN A 178 12.54 3.66 -1.15
CA ASN A 178 12.86 3.63 0.28
C ASN A 178 13.59 2.34 0.70
N LYS A 179 13.94 1.48 -0.27
CA LYS A 179 14.55 0.15 -0.03
C LYS A 179 13.72 -0.67 0.96
N ILE A 180 12.41 -0.48 0.94
CA ILE A 180 11.48 -1.25 1.73
C ILE A 180 11.17 -2.52 0.93
N PRO A 181 11.38 -3.69 1.52
CA PRO A 181 11.08 -4.93 0.84
C PRO A 181 9.60 -5.01 0.48
N MET A 182 9.31 -5.20 -0.80
CA MET A 182 7.95 -5.31 -1.27
C MET A 182 7.38 -6.71 -1.05
N PHE A 183 6.13 -6.76 -0.59
CA PHE A 183 5.29 -7.94 -0.64
C PHE A 183 4.52 -7.93 -1.98
N PRO A 184 4.36 -9.05 -2.69
CA PRO A 184 3.29 -9.16 -3.66
C PRO A 184 1.97 -9.24 -2.88
N ARG A 185 1.22 -8.14 -2.77
CA ARG A 185 -0.08 -8.13 -2.06
C ARG A 185 -1.25 -8.12 -3.03
N LYS A 186 -2.30 -8.89 -2.63
CA LYS A 186 -3.64 -8.89 -3.20
C LYS A 186 -4.05 -7.45 -3.53
N LEU A 187 -4.51 -7.22 -4.76
CA LEU A 187 -5.29 -6.04 -5.14
C LEU A 187 -6.38 -5.82 -4.09
N ILE A 188 -6.16 -4.91 -3.15
CA ILE A 188 -7.23 -4.41 -2.29
C ILE A 188 -8.10 -3.58 -3.22
N ARG A 189 -9.12 -4.22 -3.80
CA ARG A 189 -10.19 -3.54 -4.52
C ARG A 189 -11.03 -2.81 -3.49
N VAL A 190 -10.83 -1.51 -3.36
CA VAL A 190 -11.69 -0.67 -2.54
C VAL A 190 -12.88 -0.25 -3.38
N ASN A 191 -14.04 -0.81 -3.03
CA ASN A 191 -15.41 -0.44 -3.42
C ASN A 191 -15.56 0.44 -4.67
N THR A 192 -15.93 -0.19 -5.78
CA THR A 192 -16.67 0.48 -6.86
C THR A 192 -17.97 1.03 -6.29
N SER A 193 -18.09 2.35 -6.18
CA SER A 193 -19.34 3.01 -5.80
C SER A 193 -20.48 2.51 -6.70
N GLN A 194 -21.54 1.95 -6.11
CA GLN A 194 -22.73 1.53 -6.84
C GLN A 194 -23.29 2.71 -7.66
N ASN A 195 -23.65 2.43 -8.91
CA ASN A 195 -24.21 3.39 -9.86
C ASN A 195 -25.69 3.60 -9.51
N ASP A 196 -25.95 4.41 -8.50
CA ASP A 196 -27.31 4.77 -8.13
C ASP A 196 -27.74 6.00 -8.94
N GLY A 197 -28.66 5.81 -9.91
CA GLY A 197 -29.64 6.77 -10.43
C GLY A 197 -29.21 8.17 -10.93
N ILE A 198 -27.94 8.52 -10.89
CA ILE A 198 -27.44 9.88 -11.12
C ILE A 198 -26.83 9.99 -12.52
N ASP A 199 -27.32 10.94 -13.32
CA ASP A 199 -26.75 11.29 -14.62
C ASP A 199 -25.39 11.99 -14.46
N LYS A 200 -24.32 11.21 -14.59
CA LYS A 200 -22.94 11.70 -14.50
C LYS A 200 -22.60 12.70 -15.60
N ASN A 201 -23.19 12.58 -16.79
CA ASN A 201 -22.88 13.47 -17.90
C ASN A 201 -23.48 14.86 -17.66
N LYS A 202 -24.70 14.92 -17.14
CA LYS A 202 -25.34 16.19 -16.71
C LYS A 202 -24.51 16.91 -15.66
N ILE A 203 -24.03 16.19 -14.64
CA ILE A 203 -23.18 16.77 -13.59
C ILE A 203 -21.85 17.25 -14.18
N ARG A 204 -21.20 16.42 -15.01
CA ARG A 204 -19.92 16.77 -15.63
C ARG A 204 -20.04 18.05 -16.46
N HIS A 205 -21.10 18.19 -17.24
CA HIS A 205 -21.36 19.39 -18.03
C HIS A 205 -21.63 20.63 -17.16
N ALA A 206 -22.38 20.47 -16.05
CA ALA A 206 -22.59 21.53 -15.09
C ALA A 206 -21.27 22.00 -14.44
N ILE A 207 -20.36 21.08 -14.13
CA ILE A 207 -19.05 21.45 -13.59
C ILE A 207 -18.21 22.15 -14.68
N MET A 208 -18.11 21.58 -15.88
CA MET A 208 -17.27 22.10 -16.96
C MET A 208 -17.64 23.52 -17.43
N SER A 209 -18.88 23.96 -17.17
CA SER A 209 -19.31 25.33 -17.44
C SER A 209 -18.88 26.34 -16.37
N ARG A 210 -18.20 25.91 -15.30
CA ARG A 210 -17.77 26.71 -14.14
C ARG A 210 -16.28 26.48 -13.84
N PRO A 211 -15.37 26.92 -14.74
CA PRO A 211 -13.93 26.63 -14.61
C PRO A 211 -13.30 27.23 -13.34
N ASN A 212 -13.84 28.33 -12.82
CA ASN A 212 -13.43 28.95 -11.56
C ASN A 212 -13.56 28.02 -10.33
N MET A 213 -14.33 26.93 -10.44
CA MET A 213 -14.41 25.94 -9.37
C MET A 213 -13.18 25.03 -9.27
N TYR A 214 -12.34 24.95 -10.31
CA TYR A 214 -11.27 23.94 -10.38
C TYR A 214 -10.02 24.38 -11.15
N ASP A 215 -9.86 25.65 -11.48
CA ASP A 215 -8.76 26.18 -12.28
C ASP A 215 -7.39 25.96 -11.61
N PHE A 216 -7.23 26.32 -10.33
CA PHE A 216 -6.01 26.01 -9.57
C PHE A 216 -5.84 24.51 -9.36
N ASP A 217 -6.94 23.79 -9.07
CA ASP A 217 -6.87 22.34 -8.91
C ASP A 217 -6.41 21.63 -10.18
N MET A 218 -6.73 22.15 -11.37
CA MET A 218 -6.21 21.63 -12.64
C MET A 218 -4.72 21.89 -12.80
N ILE A 219 -4.23 23.05 -12.38
CA ILE A 219 -2.78 23.35 -12.36
C ILE A 219 -2.06 22.37 -11.42
N VAL A 220 -2.59 22.18 -10.20
CA VAL A 220 -2.06 21.24 -9.22
C VAL A 220 -2.09 19.81 -9.76
N TYR A 221 -3.21 19.38 -10.35
CA TYR A 221 -3.34 18.04 -10.92
C TYR A 221 -2.29 17.77 -12.00
N ASN A 222 -2.08 18.71 -12.93
CA ASN A 222 -1.05 18.59 -13.96
C ASN A 222 0.38 18.59 -13.37
N HIS A 223 0.62 19.38 -12.31
CA HIS A 223 1.89 19.37 -11.60
C HIS A 223 2.17 17.99 -10.97
N PHE A 224 1.18 17.41 -10.30
CA PHE A 224 1.27 16.08 -9.69
C PHE A 224 1.52 14.99 -10.74
N LEU A 225 0.81 15.01 -11.86
CA LEU A 225 1.05 14.08 -12.98
C LEU A 225 2.50 14.13 -13.47
N ARG A 226 3.02 15.34 -13.69
CA ARG A 226 4.40 15.54 -14.13
C ARG A 226 5.41 15.04 -13.10
N LYS A 227 5.23 15.42 -11.82
CA LYS A 227 6.11 14.99 -10.72
C LYS A 227 6.08 13.49 -10.48
N TYR A 228 4.91 12.87 -10.62
CA TYR A 228 4.78 11.43 -10.55
C TYR A 228 5.55 10.74 -11.69
N SER A 229 5.44 11.23 -12.93
CA SER A 229 6.19 10.68 -14.06
C SER A 229 7.70 10.80 -13.85
N GLU A 230 8.19 11.97 -13.43
CA GLU A 230 9.59 12.19 -13.09
C GLU A 230 10.10 11.21 -12.02
N PHE A 231 9.28 10.98 -10.97
CA PHE A 231 9.56 10.00 -9.93
C PHE A 231 9.63 8.58 -10.49
N ARG A 232 8.60 8.17 -11.23
CA ARG A 232 8.48 6.83 -11.81
C ARG A 232 9.66 6.50 -12.72
N ASP A 233 9.99 7.40 -13.64
CA ASP A 233 11.08 7.20 -14.59
C ASP A 233 12.44 7.13 -13.85
N ARG A 234 12.64 7.96 -12.83
CA ARG A 234 13.83 7.91 -11.96
C ARG A 234 14.00 6.55 -11.26
N ILE A 235 12.92 5.90 -10.84
CA ILE A 235 12.98 4.62 -10.13
C ILE A 235 13.16 3.47 -11.12
N ILE A 236 12.40 3.44 -12.22
CA ILE A 236 12.45 2.35 -13.22
C ILE A 236 13.81 2.30 -13.93
N LEU A 237 14.45 3.45 -14.16
CA LEU A 237 15.73 3.52 -14.86
C LEU A 237 16.94 3.16 -13.96
N LYS A 238 16.75 2.91 -12.66
CA LYS A 238 17.83 2.48 -11.77
C LYS A 238 18.01 0.96 -11.81
N PRO A 239 19.24 0.45 -12.01
CA PRO A 239 19.50 -0.99 -11.89
C PRO A 239 19.21 -1.46 -10.46
N ASN A 240 18.25 -2.36 -10.31
CA ASN A 240 17.86 -2.95 -9.03
C ASN A 240 18.95 -3.91 -8.52
N THR A 241 19.83 -3.44 -7.64
CA THR A 241 20.64 -4.32 -6.80
C THR A 241 19.78 -4.77 -5.62
N GLY A 242 18.98 -5.82 -5.84
CA GLY A 242 18.00 -6.33 -4.87
C GLY A 242 18.64 -6.70 -3.53
N ALA A 243 18.33 -5.93 -2.49
CA ALA A 243 18.58 -6.35 -1.11
C ALA A 243 17.55 -7.43 -0.75
N ILE A 244 18.03 -8.57 -0.25
CA ILE A 244 17.20 -9.71 0.15
C ILE A 244 16.47 -9.38 1.46
N ASN A 245 15.17 -9.69 1.52
CA ASN A 245 14.25 -9.33 2.60
C ASN A 245 14.32 -10.30 3.79
N ASP A 246 14.67 -9.83 4.99
CA ASP A 246 14.68 -10.64 6.22
C ASP A 246 13.29 -11.11 6.68
N SER A 247 12.19 -10.54 6.16
CA SER A 247 10.81 -10.94 6.52
C SER A 247 10.39 -12.29 5.91
N PHE A 248 11.15 -12.79 4.93
CA PHE A 248 10.98 -14.13 4.36
C PHE A 248 12.05 -15.10 4.84
N LEU A 249 12.85 -14.71 5.84
CA LEU A 249 13.81 -15.57 6.51
C LEU A 249 13.05 -16.68 7.26
N ALA A 250 12.97 -17.85 6.63
CA ALA A 250 12.31 -19.02 7.17
C ALA A 250 13.19 -19.75 8.19
N TYR A 251 14.51 -19.62 8.07
CA TYR A 251 15.49 -20.18 9.00
C TYR A 251 16.68 -19.25 9.14
N ASN A 252 17.14 -19.05 10.37
CA ASN A 252 18.29 -18.22 10.71
C ASN A 252 19.18 -18.94 11.75
N SER A 253 20.46 -19.09 11.42
CA SER A 253 21.53 -19.40 12.37
C SER A 253 22.76 -18.54 12.02
N ASP A 254 23.70 -18.39 12.95
CA ASP A 254 24.89 -17.53 12.80
C ASP A 254 25.66 -17.74 11.48
N ASN A 255 25.56 -18.92 10.88
CA ASN A 255 26.28 -19.29 9.67
C ASN A 255 25.39 -19.71 8.49
N GLU A 256 24.08 -19.84 8.68
CA GLU A 256 23.20 -20.45 7.68
C GLU A 256 21.82 -19.79 7.68
N HIS A 257 21.32 -19.46 6.49
CA HIS A 257 20.08 -18.70 6.35
C HIS A 257 19.25 -19.26 5.21
N VAL A 258 17.93 -19.25 5.34
CA VAL A 258 17.00 -19.64 4.27
C VAL A 258 15.93 -18.59 4.14
N TRP A 259 15.83 -17.98 2.96
CA TRP A 259 14.78 -17.03 2.60
C TRP A 259 13.83 -17.64 1.55
N LEU A 260 12.53 -17.45 1.77
CA LEU A 260 11.49 -17.76 0.79
C LEU A 260 11.42 -16.60 -0.23
N ALA A 261 12.20 -16.69 -1.31
CA ALA A 261 12.51 -15.54 -2.17
C ALA A 261 11.40 -15.17 -3.18
N GLU A 262 11.12 -16.03 -4.17
CA GLU A 262 10.20 -15.70 -5.27
C GLU A 262 8.98 -16.63 -5.30
N ASN A 263 7.81 -16.07 -5.65
CA ASN A 263 6.52 -16.77 -5.83
C ASN A 263 6.03 -17.56 -4.62
N TRP A 264 6.36 -17.13 -3.41
CA TRP A 264 5.75 -17.65 -2.18
C TRP A 264 4.50 -16.85 -1.82
N TYR A 265 3.51 -17.53 -1.23
CA TYR A 265 2.42 -16.83 -0.56
C TYR A 265 2.93 -16.08 0.69
N VAL A 266 2.15 -15.13 1.22
CA VAL A 266 2.58 -14.34 2.40
C VAL A 266 2.35 -15.17 3.68
N PRO A 267 3.31 -15.23 4.62
CA PRO A 267 3.09 -15.87 5.92
C PRO A 267 2.07 -15.08 6.75
N GLU A 268 1.11 -15.77 7.37
CA GLU A 268 0.16 -15.14 8.28
C GLU A 268 0.70 -15.17 9.73
N PRO A 269 0.70 -14.02 10.44
CA PRO A 269 1.14 -14.00 11.83
C PRO A 269 0.22 -14.86 12.70
N LYS A 270 0.81 -15.72 13.54
CA LYS A 270 0.09 -16.54 14.50
C LYS A 270 -0.37 -15.61 15.63
N ALA A 271 -1.67 -15.29 15.67
CA ALA A 271 -2.22 -14.35 16.67
C ALA A 271 -2.07 -14.80 18.14
N ILE A 272 -1.56 -16.01 18.42
CA ILE A 272 -1.69 -16.67 19.73
C ILE A 272 -0.34 -16.97 20.42
N THR A 273 0.81 -16.92 19.74
CA THR A 273 2.10 -17.26 20.37
C THR A 273 3.24 -16.34 19.94
N GLY A 274 3.44 -15.26 20.70
CA GLY A 274 4.74 -14.63 20.99
C GLY A 274 5.83 -14.67 19.91
N GLY A 275 5.53 -14.20 18.69
CA GLY A 275 6.56 -13.97 17.67
C GLY A 275 6.92 -15.16 16.78
N GLU A 276 6.27 -16.33 16.91
CA GLU A 276 6.42 -17.40 15.92
C GLU A 276 5.48 -17.17 14.71
N TYR A 277 6.06 -16.97 13.53
CA TYR A 277 5.32 -17.05 12.28
C TYR A 277 4.88 -18.51 12.06
N SER A 278 3.57 -18.76 12.09
CA SER A 278 3.03 -19.91 11.37
C SER A 278 3.14 -19.58 9.89
N TRP A 279 4.08 -20.19 9.19
CA TRP A 279 4.25 -20.00 7.76
C TRP A 279 3.07 -20.64 7.00
N TRP A 280 1.94 -19.93 6.94
CA TRP A 280 0.77 -20.32 6.14
C TRP A 280 1.03 -20.17 4.62
N ALA A 281 2.24 -19.75 4.23
CA ALA A 281 2.68 -19.54 2.87
C ALA A 281 3.08 -20.84 2.17
N GLY A 282 2.22 -21.37 1.32
CA GLY A 282 2.65 -22.38 0.35
C GLY A 282 3.55 -21.81 -0.74
N PRO A 283 4.30 -22.65 -1.47
CA PRO A 283 4.84 -22.26 -2.77
C PRO A 283 3.69 -22.06 -3.77
N GLN A 284 3.83 -21.17 -4.73
CA GLN A 284 3.07 -21.23 -5.99
C GLN A 284 3.64 -22.37 -6.87
N ALA A 285 3.07 -22.55 -8.07
CA ALA A 285 3.45 -23.62 -9.00
C ALA A 285 4.97 -23.72 -9.25
N ARG A 286 5.67 -22.59 -9.23
CA ARG A 286 7.13 -22.54 -9.23
C ARG A 286 7.61 -21.41 -8.33
N SER A 287 8.35 -21.76 -7.28
CA SER A 287 8.85 -20.83 -6.27
C SER A 287 10.35 -20.95 -6.09
N LYS A 288 11.01 -19.92 -5.57
CA LYS A 288 12.46 -19.94 -5.30
C LYS A 288 12.75 -19.76 -3.82
N LEU A 289 13.65 -20.58 -3.30
CA LEU A 289 14.36 -20.36 -2.06
C LEU A 289 15.70 -19.70 -2.38
N HIS A 290 16.13 -18.80 -1.50
CA HIS A 290 17.52 -18.38 -1.42
C HIS A 290 18.07 -19.00 -0.13
N CYS A 291 19.18 -19.71 -0.20
CA CYS A 291 19.88 -20.15 1.01
C CYS A 291 21.29 -19.57 1.02
N ARG A 292 21.78 -19.17 2.19
CA ARG A 292 23.19 -18.87 2.41
C ARG A 292 23.77 -19.98 3.27
N LEU A 293 24.67 -20.77 2.71
CA LEU A 293 25.34 -21.89 3.38
C LEU A 293 26.84 -21.60 3.46
N LYS A 294 27.42 -21.62 4.66
CA LYS A 294 28.85 -21.29 4.85
C LYS A 294 29.78 -22.50 4.67
N GLU A 295 29.29 -23.71 4.89
CA GLU A 295 30.07 -24.95 4.88
C GLU A 295 29.34 -26.03 4.09
N LEU A 296 30.11 -26.98 3.54
CA LEU A 296 29.59 -28.20 2.92
C LEU A 296 29.00 -29.15 3.98
N GLY A 297 28.10 -30.03 3.55
CA GLY A 297 27.49 -31.03 4.43
C GLY A 297 26.27 -30.47 5.16
N GLY A 298 25.09 -30.75 4.62
CA GLY A 298 23.84 -30.31 5.21
C GLY A 298 22.62 -30.83 4.46
N THR A 299 21.50 -30.95 5.17
CA THR A 299 20.18 -31.28 4.66
C THR A 299 19.25 -30.13 5.01
N LEU A 300 18.59 -29.54 4.01
CA LEU A 300 17.52 -28.57 4.23
C LEU A 300 16.23 -29.32 4.54
N LYS A 301 15.67 -29.09 5.73
CA LYS A 301 14.45 -29.75 6.19
C LYS A 301 13.32 -28.77 6.44
N PHE A 302 12.10 -29.19 6.13
CA PHE A 302 10.87 -28.49 6.52
C PHE A 302 9.68 -29.46 6.55
N LYS A 303 8.62 -29.09 7.27
CA LYS A 303 7.38 -29.86 7.38
C LYS A 303 6.30 -29.31 6.45
N ALA A 304 5.48 -30.18 5.89
CA ALA A 304 4.33 -29.83 5.05
C ALA A 304 3.04 -30.47 5.61
N ARG A 305 1.99 -29.68 5.86
CA ARG A 305 0.78 -30.16 6.57
C ARG A 305 -0.45 -30.43 5.70
N VAL A 306 -0.55 -29.79 4.55
CA VAL A 306 -1.74 -29.87 3.69
C VAL A 306 -1.28 -30.03 2.26
N PHE A 307 -1.87 -30.98 1.54
CA PHE A 307 -1.66 -31.22 0.11
C PHE A 307 -3.02 -31.19 -0.57
N ALA A 308 -3.31 -30.10 -1.28
CA ALA A 308 -4.60 -29.93 -1.91
C ALA A 308 -4.66 -30.70 -3.24
N GLY A 309 -5.01 -31.98 -3.18
CA GLY A 309 -5.19 -32.82 -4.38
C GLY A 309 -3.91 -33.05 -5.18
N ILE A 310 -2.74 -32.98 -4.54
CA ILE A 310 -1.43 -33.28 -5.14
C ILE A 310 -0.72 -34.35 -4.32
N SER A 311 0.08 -35.21 -4.95
CA SER A 311 0.92 -36.15 -4.20
C SER A 311 2.13 -35.41 -3.62
N PRO A 312 2.54 -35.68 -2.38
CA PRO A 312 3.79 -35.17 -1.81
C PRO A 312 5.02 -35.52 -2.66
N GLN A 313 4.98 -36.64 -3.37
CA GLN A 313 6.07 -37.09 -4.24
C GLN A 313 6.20 -36.27 -5.53
N ASP A 314 5.15 -35.54 -5.91
CA ASP A 314 5.14 -34.73 -7.14
C ASP A 314 5.79 -33.34 -6.94
N VAL A 315 6.24 -33.04 -5.73
CA VAL A 315 6.92 -31.79 -5.38
C VAL A 315 8.40 -31.94 -5.69
N ILE A 316 8.88 -31.18 -6.68
CA ILE A 316 10.24 -31.33 -7.22
C ILE A 316 11.10 -30.15 -6.76
N PHE A 317 12.34 -30.44 -6.39
CA PHE A 317 13.32 -29.46 -5.97
C PHE A 317 14.49 -29.47 -6.94
N ARG A 318 14.95 -28.28 -7.34
CA ARG A 318 16.03 -28.12 -8.32
C ARG A 318 17.00 -27.05 -7.88
N ASP A 319 18.25 -27.14 -8.31
CA ASP A 319 19.21 -26.04 -8.15
C ASP A 319 19.00 -24.91 -9.18
N GLU A 320 19.84 -23.88 -9.15
CA GLU A 320 19.79 -22.77 -10.10
C GLU A 320 20.08 -23.19 -11.55
N GLN A 321 20.80 -24.30 -11.75
CA GLN A 321 21.09 -24.91 -13.05
C GLN A 321 19.97 -25.84 -13.53
N ARG A 322 18.90 -25.99 -12.74
CA ARG A 322 17.73 -26.86 -12.95
C ARG A 322 18.02 -28.36 -12.81
N ALA A 323 19.13 -28.75 -12.21
CA ALA A 323 19.37 -30.15 -11.83
C ALA A 323 18.48 -30.51 -10.63
N SER A 324 17.88 -31.69 -10.66
CA SER A 324 17.03 -32.17 -9.56
C SER A 324 17.87 -32.47 -8.31
N LEU A 325 17.41 -31.98 -7.16
CA LEU A 325 18.03 -32.26 -5.87
C LEU A 325 17.44 -33.54 -5.26
N PRO A 326 18.25 -34.40 -4.61
CA PRO A 326 17.74 -35.56 -3.89
C PRO A 326 16.84 -35.16 -2.73
N VAL A 327 15.69 -35.83 -2.59
CA VAL A 327 14.72 -35.55 -1.53
C VAL A 327 14.26 -36.84 -0.87
N LYS A 328 14.26 -36.84 0.46
CA LYS A 328 13.64 -37.87 1.29
C LYS A 328 12.37 -37.33 1.96
N LEU A 329 11.32 -38.13 1.99
CA LEU A 329 10.03 -37.81 2.60
C LEU A 329 9.80 -38.70 3.82
N ASP A 330 9.58 -38.10 4.98
CA ASP A 330 9.24 -38.81 6.21
C ASP A 330 7.80 -38.45 6.63
N MET A 331 6.92 -39.46 6.68
CA MET A 331 5.51 -39.29 7.07
C MET A 331 5.39 -39.21 8.60
N MET A 332 4.77 -38.16 9.12
CA MET A 332 4.54 -37.95 10.55
C MET A 332 3.08 -37.58 10.83
N ASN A 333 2.26 -38.51 11.31
CA ASN A 333 0.83 -38.31 11.65
C ASN A 333 0.05 -37.47 10.60
N ASP A 334 -0.04 -36.16 10.80
CA ASP A 334 -0.77 -35.16 10.01
C ASP A 334 0.13 -34.32 9.07
N GLN A 335 1.42 -34.65 8.93
CA GLN A 335 2.44 -33.83 8.25
C GLN A 335 3.48 -34.70 7.55
N ILE A 336 4.19 -34.11 6.60
CA ILE A 336 5.29 -34.73 5.85
C ILE A 336 6.52 -33.87 6.03
N GLU A 337 7.61 -34.45 6.52
CA GLU A 337 8.89 -33.77 6.56
C GLU A 337 9.66 -34.03 5.25
N TYR A 338 10.00 -32.96 4.54
CA TYR A 338 10.93 -32.97 3.42
C TYR A 338 12.34 -32.84 3.94
N SER A 339 13.24 -33.65 3.43
CA SER A 339 14.68 -33.57 3.65
C SER A 339 15.36 -33.48 2.28
N ILE A 340 15.82 -32.28 1.92
CA ILE A 340 16.51 -32.00 0.65
C ILE A 340 18.01 -32.03 0.90
N ASP A 341 18.69 -32.89 0.16
CA ASP A 341 20.14 -32.97 0.17
C ASP A 341 20.73 -31.70 -0.50
N VAL A 342 21.53 -30.97 0.26
CA VAL A 342 22.26 -29.77 -0.19
C VAL A 342 23.76 -29.90 0.10
N GLU A 343 24.27 -31.12 0.32
CA GLU A 343 25.64 -31.38 0.77
C GLU A 343 26.71 -30.79 -0.16
N HIS A 344 26.41 -30.66 -1.45
CA HIS A 344 27.32 -30.16 -2.49
C HIS A 344 27.23 -28.65 -2.74
N LEU A 345 26.38 -27.92 -2.03
CA LEU A 345 26.09 -26.51 -2.27
C LEU A 345 26.68 -25.61 -1.16
N VAL A 346 27.40 -24.54 -1.54
CA VAL A 346 27.97 -23.53 -0.61
C VAL A 346 27.83 -22.13 -1.20
N GLY A 347 27.72 -21.14 -0.32
CA GLY A 347 27.61 -19.72 -0.66
C GLY A 347 26.16 -19.27 -0.72
N ASP A 348 25.91 -18.25 -1.54
CA ASP A 348 24.57 -17.77 -1.85
C ASP A 348 23.97 -18.64 -2.96
N ILE A 349 23.05 -19.52 -2.60
CA ILE A 349 22.47 -20.53 -3.47
C ILE A 349 20.98 -20.29 -3.69
N LYS A 350 20.47 -20.71 -4.85
CA LYS A 350 19.03 -20.67 -5.16
C LYS A 350 18.52 -22.07 -5.43
N ILE A 351 17.43 -22.43 -4.74
CA ILE A 351 16.72 -23.69 -4.94
C ILE A 351 15.33 -23.38 -5.48
N ILE A 352 14.95 -24.05 -6.56
CA ILE A 352 13.62 -23.93 -7.18
C ILE A 352 12.75 -25.06 -6.64
N ILE A 353 11.53 -24.72 -6.21
CA ILE A 353 10.49 -25.67 -5.82
C ILE A 353 9.40 -25.61 -6.88
N ASP A 354 9.16 -26.74 -7.54
CA ASP A 354 8.08 -26.93 -8.49
C ASP A 354 6.97 -27.75 -7.84
N VAL A 355 5.77 -27.18 -7.80
CA VAL A 355 4.58 -27.80 -7.25
C VAL A 355 3.54 -27.97 -8.36
N PRO A 356 2.92 -29.15 -8.51
CA PRO A 356 1.87 -29.34 -9.50
C PRO A 356 0.71 -28.35 -9.32
N TYR A 357 0.03 -28.05 -10.43
CA TYR A 357 -1.15 -27.22 -10.40
C TYR A 357 -2.27 -27.89 -9.59
N CYS A 358 -2.71 -27.20 -8.54
CA CYS A 358 -3.89 -27.60 -7.78
C CYS A 358 -5.16 -27.12 -8.51
N TYR A 359 -6.08 -28.04 -8.78
CA TYR A 359 -7.38 -27.74 -9.40
C TYR A 359 -8.44 -27.28 -8.38
N ALA A 360 -8.22 -27.50 -7.08
CA ALA A 360 -9.18 -27.20 -6.03
C ALA A 360 -8.93 -25.82 -5.38
N PRO A 361 -9.92 -24.92 -5.32
CA PRO A 361 -9.83 -23.72 -4.50
C PRO A 361 -9.86 -24.08 -3.01
N ILE A 362 -9.01 -23.45 -2.19
CA ILE A 362 -9.09 -23.53 -0.72
C ILE A 362 -9.58 -22.19 -0.20
N GLN A 363 -10.62 -22.23 0.63
CA GLN A 363 -11.07 -21.07 1.39
C GLN A 363 -10.16 -20.92 2.62
N LEU A 364 -9.45 -19.79 2.71
CA LEU A 364 -8.43 -19.59 3.73
C LEU A 364 -8.99 -19.14 5.08
N THR A 365 -10.18 -18.54 5.08
CA THR A 365 -10.84 -18.03 6.28
C THR A 365 -12.34 -18.23 6.17
N LEU A 366 -12.99 -18.64 7.26
CA LEU A 366 -14.44 -18.83 7.32
C LEU A 366 -15.26 -17.55 7.09
N THR A 367 -14.62 -16.37 7.16
CA THR A 367 -15.26 -15.04 7.07
C THR A 367 -15.02 -14.33 5.74
N ASP A 368 -14.29 -14.94 4.80
CA ASP A 368 -13.99 -14.38 3.48
C ASP A 368 -14.32 -15.44 2.42
N ASP A 369 -15.17 -15.09 1.46
CA ASP A 369 -15.50 -15.94 0.30
C ASP A 369 -14.35 -15.95 -0.74
N SER A 370 -13.23 -15.27 -0.47
CA SER A 370 -12.05 -15.33 -1.32
C SER A 370 -11.36 -16.70 -1.26
N CYS A 371 -11.55 -17.48 -2.33
CA CYS A 371 -10.82 -18.71 -2.58
C CYS A 371 -9.40 -18.41 -3.06
N VAL A 372 -8.38 -18.97 -2.41
CA VAL A 372 -6.99 -18.94 -2.89
C VAL A 372 -6.53 -20.36 -3.16
N ARG A 373 -5.92 -20.58 -4.33
CA ARG A 373 -5.39 -21.90 -4.71
C ARG A 373 -4.01 -22.09 -4.07
N ARG A 374 -3.93 -22.71 -2.90
CA ARG A 374 -2.66 -23.10 -2.27
C ARG A 374 -2.43 -24.60 -2.46
N SER A 375 -1.26 -25.01 -2.94
CA SER A 375 -0.98 -26.43 -3.17
C SER A 375 -0.44 -27.14 -1.91
N ILE A 376 0.43 -26.47 -1.14
CA ILE A 376 1.12 -27.02 0.05
C ILE A 376 1.18 -25.97 1.17
N LEU A 377 1.25 -26.37 2.44
CA LEU A 377 1.57 -25.48 3.58
C LEU A 377 2.87 -25.92 4.26
N THR A 378 3.91 -25.08 4.30
CA THR A 378 5.25 -25.44 4.80
C THR A 378 5.60 -24.77 6.14
N SER A 379 6.30 -25.44 7.07
CA SER A 379 6.74 -24.89 8.36
C SER A 379 8.03 -25.54 8.86
N ASN A 380 8.60 -25.07 9.97
CA ASN A 380 9.77 -25.66 10.65
C ASN A 380 11.00 -25.83 9.74
N TRP A 381 11.31 -24.80 8.97
CA TRP A 381 12.52 -24.75 8.15
C TRP A 381 13.77 -24.82 9.02
N ARG A 382 14.72 -25.68 8.66
CA ARG A 382 15.99 -25.87 9.35
C ARG A 382 17.04 -26.48 8.42
N ILE A 383 18.29 -26.24 8.72
CA ILE A 383 19.41 -26.99 8.12
C ILE A 383 19.94 -27.93 9.21
N THR A 384 20.13 -29.20 8.86
CA THR A 384 20.70 -30.23 9.75
C THR A 384 21.91 -30.84 9.10
N ARG A 385 22.92 -31.20 9.89
CA ARG A 385 24.11 -31.93 9.44
C ARG A 385 24.10 -33.35 9.95
#